data_AF-A0A849MGV1-F1
#
_entry.id   AF-A0A849MGV1-F1
#
_cell.length_a   1.000
_cell.length_b   1.000
_cell.length_c   1.000
_cell.angle_alpha   90.00
_cell.angle_beta   90.00
_cell.angle_gamma   90.00
#
_symmetry.space_group_name_H-M   'P 1'
#
loop_
_entity.id
_entity.type
_entity.pdbx_description
1 polymer ?
#
loop_
_entity_poly.entity_id
_entity_poly.type
_entity_poly.pdbx_seq_one_letter_code
_entity_poly.pdbx_strand_id
1 'polypeptide(L)'
;MTIKTKTDNQLKIIKSGKCKSLTNKSTIGYDILRDPKNLLFVQLISNSGGGFYSSEPVSLDEVIKILQQVKDKTQLTAKYLHKLFKGRSSNSAGFLMCVLRDMKLVKNVSGKQRHFELMEFKPILEEMKSLASPRASTKKPQISKKTRKKSTKKARSKTG
;
A
#
# COMPACT_ATOMS: atom_id res chain seq x y z
N MET A 1 24.64 -18.63 -6.71
CA MET A 1 24.79 -17.66 -5.61
C MET A 1 23.41 -17.20 -5.17
N THR A 2 22.82 -17.89 -4.20
CA THR A 2 21.49 -17.56 -3.67
C THR A 2 21.70 -16.72 -2.43
N ILE A 3 21.62 -15.39 -2.55
CA ILE A 3 21.62 -14.52 -1.38
C ILE A 3 20.24 -14.67 -0.74
N LYS A 4 20.07 -15.71 0.08
CA LYS A 4 19.02 -15.72 1.10
C LYS A 4 19.47 -14.71 2.15
N THR A 5 19.02 -13.47 2.06
CA THR A 5 19.11 -12.53 3.18
C THR A 5 18.19 -13.05 4.27
N LYS A 6 18.74 -13.96 5.08
CA LYS A 6 18.21 -14.33 6.38
C LYS A 6 18.50 -13.16 7.29
N THR A 7 17.75 -12.08 7.10
CA THR A 7 17.82 -10.94 7.99
C THR A 7 16.99 -11.32 9.21
N ASP A 8 17.67 -11.86 10.20
CA ASP A 8 17.27 -11.77 11.61
C ASP A 8 17.31 -10.28 12.00
N ASN A 9 16.49 -9.47 11.30
CA ASN A 9 16.46 -8.04 11.49
C ASN A 9 15.44 -7.79 12.58
N GLN A 10 15.89 -7.11 13.63
CA GLN A 10 15.05 -6.39 14.57
C GLN A 10 14.32 -5.24 13.83
N LEU A 11 13.45 -5.59 12.89
CA LEU A 11 12.57 -4.66 12.20
C LEU A 11 11.53 -4.20 13.22
N LYS A 12 11.58 -2.92 13.58
CA LYS A 12 10.61 -2.31 14.47
C LYS A 12 9.50 -1.66 13.65
N ILE A 13 8.25 -1.96 13.96
CA ILE A 13 7.10 -1.23 13.39
C ILE A 13 7.13 0.20 13.93
N ILE A 14 7.24 1.16 13.03
CA ILE A 14 7.21 2.60 13.37
C ILE A 14 5.87 3.24 13.02
N LYS A 15 5.12 2.65 12.07
CA LYS A 15 3.81 3.14 11.64
C LYS A 15 3.00 2.01 11.02
N SER A 16 1.71 1.97 11.32
CA SER A 16 0.74 1.08 10.67
C SER A 16 -0.34 1.90 9.98
N GLY A 17 -0.80 1.43 8.83
CA GLY A 17 -1.74 2.16 7.99
C GLY A 17 -2.67 1.25 7.19
N LYS A 18 -3.71 1.87 6.62
CA LYS A 18 -4.65 1.21 5.71
C LYS A 18 -4.93 2.15 4.55
N CYS A 19 -4.79 1.67 3.33
CA CYS A 19 -5.07 2.43 2.11
C CYS A 19 -6.10 1.72 1.23
N LYS A 20 -6.75 2.47 0.34
CA LYS A 20 -7.65 1.89 -0.66
C LYS A 20 -6.85 1.30 -1.82
N SER A 21 -7.32 0.19 -2.37
CA SER A 21 -6.78 -0.36 -3.61
C SER A 21 -7.02 0.57 -4.80
N LEU A 22 -6.32 0.34 -5.92
CA LEU A 22 -6.41 1.18 -7.11
C LEU A 22 -7.85 1.36 -7.65
N THR A 23 -8.69 0.33 -7.49
CA THR A 23 -10.09 0.35 -7.90
C THR A 23 -11.04 0.87 -6.81
N ASN A 24 -10.52 1.24 -5.64
CA ASN A 24 -11.25 1.62 -4.43
C ASN A 24 -12.24 0.55 -3.90
N LYS A 25 -12.11 -0.70 -4.35
CA LYS A 25 -13.02 -1.80 -3.97
C LYS A 25 -12.56 -2.58 -2.74
N SER A 26 -11.30 -2.46 -2.37
CA SER A 26 -10.71 -3.16 -1.22
C SER A 26 -9.79 -2.24 -0.43
N THR A 27 -9.51 -2.65 0.81
CA THR A 27 -8.59 -2.00 1.73
C THR A 27 -7.36 -2.88 1.90
N ILE A 28 -6.18 -2.25 1.80
CA ILE A 28 -4.88 -2.88 1.96
C ILE A 28 -4.28 -2.33 3.26
N GLY A 29 -4.00 -3.20 4.21
CA GLY A 29 -3.25 -2.85 5.41
C GLY A 29 -1.76 -3.00 5.18
N TYR A 30 -0.98 -2.07 5.72
CA TYR A 30 0.48 -2.08 5.62
C TYR A 30 1.12 -1.59 6.91
N ASP A 31 2.34 -2.07 7.15
CA ASP A 31 3.23 -1.59 8.19
C ASP A 31 4.49 -0.98 7.58
N ILE A 32 4.96 0.09 8.19
CA ILE A 32 6.27 0.68 7.95
C ILE A 32 7.18 0.21 9.08
N LEU A 33 8.22 -0.48 8.67
CA LEU A 33 9.23 -1.06 9.53
C LEU A 33 10.52 -0.25 9.40
N ARG A 34 11.29 -0.23 10.48
CA ARG A 34 12.64 0.36 10.50
C ARG A 34 13.64 -0.63 11.04
N ASP A 35 14.79 -0.74 10.39
CA ASP A 35 15.90 -1.54 10.88
C ASP A 35 16.83 -0.73 11.82
N PRO A 36 17.81 -1.38 12.49
CA PRO A 36 18.79 -0.68 13.33
C PRO A 36 19.67 0.34 12.59
N LYS A 37 19.72 0.28 11.26
CA LYS A 37 20.48 1.20 10.40
C LYS A 37 19.63 2.38 9.92
N ASN A 38 18.42 2.56 10.46
CA ASN A 38 17.44 3.57 10.06
C ASN A 38 16.95 3.44 8.61
N LEU A 39 17.07 2.27 7.99
CA LEU A 39 16.48 1.96 6.70
C LEU A 39 15.00 1.63 6.88
N LEU A 40 14.18 2.11 5.95
CA LEU A 40 12.73 1.95 5.97
C LEU A 40 12.29 0.79 5.08
N PHE A 41 11.34 0.01 5.58
CA PHE A 41 10.74 -1.11 4.86
C PHE A 41 9.22 -1.01 4.90
N VAL A 42 8.56 -1.49 3.84
CA VAL A 42 7.10 -1.60 3.75
C VAL A 42 6.73 -3.08 3.77
N GLN A 43 5.84 -3.46 4.68
CA GLN A 43 5.28 -4.80 4.76
C GLN A 43 3.77 -4.75 4.54
N LEU A 44 3.25 -5.61 3.68
CA LEU A 44 1.80 -5.76 3.51
C LEU A 44 1.27 -6.71 4.59
N ILE A 45 0.25 -6.32 5.34
CA ILE A 45 -0.28 -7.11 6.47
C ILE A 45 -1.69 -7.64 6.27
N SER A 46 -2.48 -7.02 5.37
CA SER A 46 -3.84 -7.49 5.10
C SER A 46 -4.37 -6.98 3.75
N ASN A 47 -5.29 -7.75 3.18
CA ASN A 47 -6.05 -7.37 2.00
C ASN A 47 -7.53 -7.77 2.17
N SER A 48 -8.44 -6.80 2.16
CA SER A 48 -9.88 -7.07 2.27
C SER A 48 -10.54 -7.56 0.97
N GLY A 49 -9.80 -7.56 -0.15
CA GLY A 49 -10.30 -7.93 -1.47
C GLY A 49 -10.11 -9.41 -1.82
N GLY A 50 -9.58 -10.23 -0.91
CA GLY A 50 -9.39 -11.69 -1.11
C GLY A 50 -8.23 -12.08 -2.04
N GLY A 51 -7.55 -11.14 -2.68
CA GLY A 51 -6.39 -11.42 -3.53
C GLY A 51 -5.12 -11.75 -2.72
N PHE A 52 -4.32 -12.69 -3.22
CA PHE A 52 -3.03 -13.06 -2.64
C PHE A 52 -2.06 -11.88 -2.61
N TYR A 53 -1.24 -11.79 -1.56
CA TYR A 53 -0.15 -10.82 -1.43
C TYR A 53 1.02 -11.47 -0.69
N SER A 54 2.21 -10.89 -0.84
CA SER A 54 3.39 -11.25 -0.06
C SER A 54 3.47 -10.35 1.17
N SER A 55 3.57 -10.95 2.36
CA SER A 55 3.83 -10.27 3.63
C SER A 55 5.33 -10.04 3.87
N GLU A 56 6.15 -10.02 2.82
CA GLU A 56 7.58 -9.80 2.99
C GLU A 56 7.87 -8.30 3.09
N PRO A 57 8.70 -7.86 4.06
CA PRO A 57 9.19 -6.49 4.10
C PRO A 57 10.01 -6.15 2.86
N VAL A 58 9.67 -5.05 2.19
CA VAL A 58 10.38 -4.55 1.01
C VAL A 58 11.06 -3.23 1.34
N SER A 59 12.34 -3.08 1.00
CA SER A 59 13.09 -1.84 1.25
C SER A 59 12.50 -0.68 0.44
N LEU A 60 12.20 0.42 1.12
CA LEU A 60 11.66 1.62 0.48
C LEU A 60 12.72 2.31 -0.40
N ASP A 61 13.99 2.24 -0.01
CA ASP A 61 15.12 2.76 -0.81
C ASP A 61 15.26 2.00 -2.13
N GLU A 62 15.14 0.67 -2.13
CA GLU A 62 15.16 -0.11 -3.36
C GLU A 62 14.00 0.23 -4.29
N VAL A 63 12.80 0.37 -3.74
CA VAL A 63 11.60 0.78 -4.49
C VAL A 63 11.83 2.13 -5.16
N ILE A 64 12.32 3.13 -4.42
CA ILE A 64 12.57 4.48 -4.94
C ILE A 64 13.67 4.46 -5.99
N LYS A 65 14.77 3.74 -5.75
CA LYS A 65 15.85 3.57 -6.72
C LYS A 65 15.33 3.01 -8.05
N ILE A 66 14.42 2.03 -8.00
CA ILE A 66 13.79 1.45 -9.19
C ILE A 66 12.93 2.49 -9.91
N LEU A 67 12.11 3.24 -9.18
CA LEU A 67 11.24 4.27 -9.79
C LEU A 67 12.05 5.43 -10.38
N GLN A 68 13.16 5.82 -9.75
CA GLN A 68 14.06 6.86 -10.26
C GLN A 68 14.79 6.45 -11.54
N GLN A 69 15.06 5.16 -11.73
CA GLN A 69 15.70 4.61 -12.94
C GLN A 69 14.77 4.59 -14.16
N VAL A 70 13.46 4.75 -13.97
CA VAL A 70 12.52 4.81 -15.10
C VAL A 70 12.68 6.13 -15.83
N LYS A 71 12.84 6.07 -17.16
CA LYS A 71 12.96 7.26 -18.02
C LYS A 71 11.75 8.18 -17.91
N ASP A 72 10.55 7.60 -18.02
CA ASP A 72 9.29 8.33 -17.85
C ASP A 72 8.76 8.20 -16.42
N LYS A 73 9.11 9.17 -15.58
CA LYS A 73 8.66 9.25 -14.18
C LYS A 73 7.21 9.71 -14.05
N THR A 74 6.56 10.09 -15.15
CA THR A 74 5.15 10.52 -15.18
C THR A 74 4.19 9.39 -15.50
N GLN A 75 4.68 8.25 -16.02
CA GLN A 75 3.87 7.09 -16.38
C GLN A 75 4.38 5.79 -15.73
N LEU A 76 4.70 5.85 -14.45
CA LEU A 76 5.09 4.68 -13.68
C LEU A 76 3.92 3.69 -13.55
N THR A 77 4.23 2.40 -13.61
CA THR A 77 3.25 1.33 -13.38
C THR A 77 3.80 0.32 -12.38
N ALA A 78 2.92 -0.48 -11.76
CA ALA A 78 3.33 -1.51 -10.81
C ALA A 78 4.31 -2.55 -11.41
N LYS A 79 4.35 -2.69 -12.74
CA LYS A 79 5.23 -3.64 -13.45
C LYS A 79 6.70 -3.46 -13.10
N TYR A 80 7.16 -2.23 -12.89
CA TYR A 80 8.57 -1.96 -12.53
C TYR A 80 8.97 -2.58 -11.19
N LEU A 81 8.01 -2.78 -10.29
CA LEU A 81 8.22 -3.37 -8.96
C LEU A 81 8.03 -4.89 -8.94
N HIS A 82 7.58 -5.52 -10.04
CA HIS A 82 7.39 -6.97 -10.09
C HIS A 82 8.68 -7.74 -9.79
N LYS A 83 9.83 -7.18 -10.15
CA LYS A 83 11.14 -7.78 -9.87
C LYS A 83 11.42 -7.97 -8.37
N LEU A 84 10.82 -7.13 -7.50
CA LEU A 84 10.92 -7.25 -6.04
C LEU A 84 10.07 -8.42 -5.49
N PHE A 85 9.10 -8.90 -6.27
CA PHE A 85 8.17 -9.96 -5.88
C PHE A 85 8.30 -11.19 -6.79
N LYS A 86 9.48 -11.42 -7.39
CA LYS A 86 9.68 -12.57 -8.29
C LYS A 86 9.43 -13.88 -7.54
N GLY A 87 8.58 -14.73 -8.09
CA GLY A 87 8.15 -15.99 -7.44
C GLY A 87 7.09 -15.80 -6.36
N ARG A 88 6.49 -14.62 -6.23
CA ARG A 88 5.39 -14.31 -5.30
C ARG A 88 4.18 -13.77 -6.05
N SER A 89 3.13 -13.39 -5.31
CA SER A 89 1.92 -12.81 -5.89
C SER A 89 2.24 -11.51 -6.65
N SER A 90 1.89 -11.49 -7.94
CA SER A 90 1.99 -10.30 -8.81
C SER A 90 1.12 -9.14 -8.33
N ASN A 91 0.06 -9.41 -7.57
CA ASN A 91 -0.79 -8.37 -6.97
C ASN A 91 -0.03 -7.52 -5.95
N SER A 92 1.02 -8.07 -5.31
CA SER A 92 1.79 -7.38 -4.27
C SER A 92 2.43 -6.09 -4.78
N ALA A 93 2.89 -6.06 -6.03
CA ALA A 93 3.44 -4.86 -6.64
C ALA A 93 2.38 -3.75 -6.84
N GLY A 94 1.17 -4.14 -7.21
CA GLY A 94 0.03 -3.23 -7.30
C GLY A 94 -0.39 -2.70 -5.93
N PHE A 95 -0.36 -3.54 -4.91
CA PHE A 95 -0.66 -3.15 -3.54
C PHE A 95 0.42 -2.24 -2.96
N LEU A 96 1.69 -2.52 -3.22
CA LEU A 96 2.80 -1.65 -2.85
C LEU A 96 2.63 -0.25 -3.48
N MET A 97 2.24 -0.14 -4.75
CA MET A 97 1.92 1.15 -5.37
C MET A 97 0.78 1.89 -4.67
N CYS A 98 -0.22 1.19 -4.13
CA CYS A 98 -1.29 1.82 -3.33
C CYS A 98 -0.73 2.43 -2.05
N VAL A 99 0.19 1.73 -1.39
CA VAL A 99 0.85 2.20 -0.17
C VAL A 99 1.75 3.41 -0.46
N LEU A 100 2.54 3.38 -1.55
CA LEU A 100 3.34 4.53 -1.99
C LEU A 100 2.49 5.77 -2.28
N ARG A 101 1.29 5.57 -2.86
CA ARG A 101 0.33 6.64 -3.10
C ARG A 101 -0.21 7.23 -1.80
N ASP A 102 -0.54 6.39 -0.83
CA ASP A 102 -1.03 6.82 0.49
C ASP A 102 0.04 7.63 1.25
N MET A 103 1.30 7.24 1.11
CA MET A 103 2.46 7.95 1.63
C MET A 103 2.83 9.21 0.81
N LYS A 104 2.08 9.55 -0.24
CA LYS A 104 2.33 10.68 -1.15
C LYS A 104 3.69 10.64 -1.88
N LEU A 105 4.32 9.47 -1.97
CA LEU A 105 5.55 9.28 -2.75
C LEU A 105 5.26 9.22 -4.26
N VAL A 106 4.05 8.79 -4.60
CA VAL A 106 3.53 8.80 -5.97
C VAL A 106 2.12 9.37 -5.98
N LYS A 107 1.71 9.94 -7.09
CA LYS A 107 0.29 10.32 -7.34
C LYS A 107 -0.22 9.60 -8.57
N ASN A 108 -1.53 9.37 -8.64
CA ASN A 108 -2.13 8.89 -9.87
C ASN A 108 -2.08 9.97 -10.94
N VAL A 109 -1.78 9.55 -12.17
CA VAL A 109 -1.95 10.40 -13.35
C VAL A 109 -3.44 10.63 -13.58
N SER A 110 -3.83 11.87 -13.88
CA SER A 110 -5.23 12.21 -14.14
C SER A 110 -5.82 11.32 -15.24
N GLY A 111 -7.01 10.77 -15.00
CA GLY A 111 -7.69 9.87 -15.92
C GLY A 111 -7.11 8.44 -16.04
N LYS A 112 -5.97 8.13 -15.42
CA LYS A 112 -5.29 6.83 -15.55
C LYS A 112 -5.05 6.16 -14.18
N GLN A 113 -5.96 5.27 -13.78
CA GLN A 113 -5.88 4.59 -12.46
C GLN A 113 -4.64 3.73 -12.22
N ARG A 114 -4.00 3.24 -13.30
CA ARG A 114 -2.82 2.34 -13.22
C ARG A 114 -1.50 3.02 -13.56
N HIS A 115 -1.53 4.32 -13.80
CA HIS A 115 -0.33 5.12 -14.07
C HIS A 115 -0.11 6.11 -12.93
N PHE A 116 1.16 6.27 -12.58
CA PHE A 116 1.60 7.08 -11.46
C PHE A 116 2.72 8.02 -11.87
N GLU A 117 2.77 9.16 -11.21
CA GLU A 117 3.86 10.11 -11.30
C GLU A 117 4.64 10.10 -9.99
N LEU A 118 5.98 10.05 -10.09
CA LEU A 118 6.88 10.15 -8.94
C LEU A 118 6.82 11.58 -8.38
N MET A 119 6.61 11.70 -7.08
CA MET A 119 6.58 12.97 -6.37
C MET A 119 7.91 13.25 -5.67
N GLU A 120 8.08 14.46 -5.16
CA GLU A 120 9.18 14.79 -4.25
C GLU A 120 9.06 13.98 -2.95
N PHE A 121 9.93 12.97 -2.81
CA PHE A 121 9.88 12.00 -1.72
C PHE A 121 10.89 12.26 -0.59
N LYS A 122 11.97 13.01 -0.86
CA LYS A 122 13.04 13.29 0.13
C LYS A 122 12.49 13.81 1.47
N PRO A 123 11.67 14.88 1.53
CA PRO A 123 11.17 15.39 2.81
C PRO A 123 10.28 14.37 3.52
N ILE A 124 9.50 13.58 2.77
CA ILE A 124 8.62 12.55 3.33
C ILE A 124 9.44 11.41 3.95
N LEU A 125 10.51 10.98 3.28
CA LEU A 125 11.40 9.94 3.82
C LEU A 125 12.11 10.41 5.09
N GLU A 126 12.63 11.63 5.11
CA GLU A 126 13.29 12.20 6.28
C GLU A 126 12.31 12.39 7.46
N GLU A 127 11.08 12.81 7.18
CA GLU A 127 9.99 12.81 8.18
C GLU A 127 9.75 11.38 8.70
N MET A 128 9.65 10.39 7.81
CA MET A 128 9.44 8.99 8.21
C MET A 128 10.60 8.38 8.99
N LYS A 129 11.84 8.82 8.76
CA LYS A 129 13.02 8.42 9.54
C LYS A 129 13.11 9.12 10.89
N SER A 130 12.63 10.35 11.00
CA SER A 130 12.61 11.12 12.26
C SER A 130 11.45 10.75 13.18
N LEU A 131 10.38 10.12 12.66
CA LEU A 131 9.29 9.59 13.48
C LEU A 131 9.82 8.53 14.46
N ALA A 132 9.91 8.87 15.74
CA ALA A 132 10.16 7.94 16.83
C ALA A 132 8.82 7.47 17.43
N SER A 133 8.35 6.27 17.06
CA SER A 133 7.17 5.61 17.68
C SER A 133 5.83 6.35 17.47
N PRO A 134 4.65 5.75 17.75
CA PRO A 134 3.48 5.90 16.90
C PRO A 134 2.73 7.19 17.18
N ARG A 135 2.93 8.23 16.35
CA ARG A 135 2.01 9.35 16.34
C ARG A 135 0.80 9.02 15.49
N ALA A 136 -0.32 8.90 16.19
CA ALA A 136 -1.68 8.70 15.71
C ALA A 136 -1.94 9.37 14.36
N SER A 137 -2.50 8.56 13.46
CA SER A 137 -3.23 8.93 12.25
C SER A 137 -3.78 10.35 12.31
N THR A 138 -3.25 11.22 11.44
CA THR A 138 -3.82 12.51 11.10
C THR A 138 -5.32 12.34 10.84
N LYS A 139 -6.12 13.02 11.67
CA LYS A 139 -7.58 13.16 11.53
C LYS A 139 -7.96 13.44 10.07
N LYS A 140 -8.84 12.61 9.50
CA LYS A 140 -9.83 13.05 8.51
C LYS A 140 -11.21 12.54 8.92
N PRO A 141 -12.28 13.34 8.75
CA PRO A 141 -13.57 13.09 9.37
C PRO A 141 -14.19 11.79 8.87
N GLN A 142 -14.76 11.03 9.81
CA GLN A 142 -15.64 9.92 9.52
C GLN A 142 -16.86 10.43 8.73
N ILE A 143 -16.97 10.03 7.46
CA ILE A 143 -18.29 9.98 6.81
C ILE A 143 -18.97 8.75 7.40
N SER A 144 -19.81 8.97 8.40
CA SER A 144 -20.65 7.97 9.03
C SER A 144 -21.76 7.52 8.09
N LYS A 145 -21.76 6.20 7.80
CA LYS A 145 -22.89 5.25 7.75
C LYS A 145 -24.12 5.68 6.91
N LYS A 146 -24.37 5.15 5.69
CA LYS A 146 -24.79 3.78 5.30
C LYS A 146 -26.22 3.41 5.74
N THR A 147 -27.18 3.41 4.81
CA THR A 147 -28.21 2.34 4.73
C THR A 147 -28.73 2.13 3.31
N ARG A 148 -28.30 1.03 2.66
CA ARG A 148 -28.96 0.44 1.49
C ARG A 148 -29.60 -0.86 1.98
N LYS A 149 -30.93 -0.87 2.19
CA LYS A 149 -31.71 -2.09 2.46
C LYS A 149 -32.02 -2.80 1.13
N LYS A 150 -31.50 -4.01 0.96
CA LYS A 150 -32.08 -5.15 0.20
C LYS A 150 -32.17 -6.27 1.25
N SER A 151 -33.15 -7.17 1.36
CA SER A 151 -34.21 -7.74 0.53
C SER A 151 -35.28 -8.28 1.53
N THR A 152 -36.45 -8.89 1.24
CA THR A 152 -36.76 -10.05 0.39
C THR A 152 -38.28 -10.38 0.55
N LYS A 153 -38.93 -10.78 -0.55
CA LYS A 153 -39.94 -11.86 -0.73
C LYS A 153 -41.25 -11.95 0.12
N LYS A 154 -42.37 -11.88 -0.63
CA LYS A 154 -43.39 -12.95 -0.91
C LYS A 154 -44.62 -13.13 0.01
N ALA A 155 -45.77 -13.31 -0.69
CA ALA A 155 -47.06 -13.94 -0.33
C ALA A 155 -48.03 -13.12 0.55
N ARG A 156 -49.37 -13.27 0.52
CA ARG A 156 -50.42 -13.80 -0.39
C ARG A 156 -51.74 -13.55 0.38
N SER A 157 -52.79 -13.08 -0.32
CA SER A 157 -54.24 -13.34 -0.10
C SER A 157 -55.03 -12.97 1.18
N LYS A 158 -56.24 -12.44 0.91
CA LYS A 158 -57.59 -12.64 1.52
C LYS A 158 -57.90 -11.91 2.85
N THR A 159 -58.90 -11.02 2.88
CA THR A 159 -60.38 -11.18 2.98
C THR A 159 -60.83 -11.01 4.42
N GLY A 160 -61.74 -10.06 4.62
CA GLY A 160 -62.49 -9.77 5.85
C GLY A 160 -63.42 -8.62 5.54
#